data_AF-A0A517WCP7-F1
#
_entry.id   AF-A0A517WCP7-F1
#
_cell.length_a   1.000
_cell.length_b   1.000
_cell.length_c   1.000
_cell.angle_alpha   90.00
_cell.angle_beta   90.00
_cell.angle_gamma   90.00
#
_symmetry.space_group_name_H-M   'P 1'
#
loop_
_entity.id
_entity.type
_entity.pdbx_description
1 polymer ?
#
loop_
_entity_poly.entity_id
_entity_poly.type
_entity_poly.pdbx_seq_one_letter_code
_entity_poly.pdbx_strand_id
1 'polypeptide(L)'
;MGHSVIEFQGQQLRLHDSKVRCVYVGLLYVRDRLGAAELPRNVNRLFDRWESERNGLFQAPGCIDLELDDCLQDPEDVVACLKLVDQLEVHLRGLSLPVPGVFADMKELLEFREIVPFVEPQKIMLPVLEQFRELLQQRPNL
;
A
#
# COMPACT_ATOMS: atom_id res chain seq x y z
N MET A 1 2.05 6.00 18.27
CA MET A 1 1.77 5.08 17.15
C MET A 1 3.10 4.56 16.65
N GLY A 2 3.13 3.29 16.23
CA GLY A 2 4.35 2.57 15.89
C GLY A 2 4.88 2.93 14.51
N HIS A 3 6.09 2.47 14.25
CA HIS A 3 6.61 2.37 12.88
C HIS A 3 6.69 0.89 12.55
N SER A 4 6.19 0.53 11.38
CA SER A 4 6.33 -0.81 10.82
C SER A 4 7.33 -0.76 9.68
N VAL A 5 7.91 -1.91 9.36
CA VAL A 5 8.88 -2.06 8.28
C VAL A 5 8.23 -2.90 7.20
N ILE A 6 8.26 -2.40 5.96
CA ILE A 6 7.95 -3.19 4.78
C ILE A 6 9.28 -3.73 4.25
N GLU A 7 9.41 -5.04 4.16
CA GLU A 7 10.61 -5.71 3.66
C GLU A 7 10.37 -6.28 2.26
N PHE A 8 11.37 -6.16 1.40
CA PHE A 8 11.38 -6.80 0.08
C PHE A 8 12.83 -6.99 -0.41
N GLN A 9 13.21 -8.23 -0.73
CA GLN A 9 14.51 -8.62 -1.28
C GLN A 9 15.71 -8.06 -0.50
N GLY A 10 15.61 -8.06 0.83
CA GLY A 10 16.64 -7.56 1.75
C GLY A 10 16.70 -6.03 1.87
N GLN A 11 15.81 -5.30 1.19
CA GLN A 11 15.58 -3.87 1.39
C GLN A 11 14.46 -3.64 2.41
N GLN A 12 14.54 -2.51 3.10
CA GLN A 12 13.59 -2.15 4.15
C GLN A 12 13.06 -0.74 3.95
N LEU A 13 11.74 -0.58 4.00
CA LEU A 13 11.05 0.70 4.02
C LEU A 13 10.36 0.89 5.36
N ARG A 14 10.92 1.78 6.20
CA ARG A 14 10.35 2.11 7.50
C ARG A 14 9.32 3.21 7.38
N LEU A 15 8.07 2.90 7.72
CA LEU A 15 6.94 3.83 7.65
C LEU A 15 6.16 3.84 8.96
N HIS A 16 5.44 4.94 9.19
CA HIS A 16 4.45 4.99 10.26
C HIS A 16 3.31 4.01 9.95
N ASP A 17 2.74 3.36 10.97
CA ASP A 17 1.70 2.33 10.79
C ASP A 17 0.52 2.81 9.94
N SER A 18 0.11 4.07 10.11
CA SER A 18 -0.96 4.67 9.30
C SER A 18 -0.62 4.73 7.81
N LYS A 19 0.64 4.97 7.46
CA LYS A 19 1.11 5.00 6.06
C LYS A 19 1.15 3.59 5.45
N VAL A 20 1.65 2.60 6.20
CA VAL A 20 1.64 1.19 5.77
C VAL A 20 0.20 0.73 5.51
N ARG A 21 -0.71 1.05 6.43
CA ARG A 21 -2.14 0.75 6.26
C ARG A 21 -2.74 1.43 5.04
N CYS A 22 -2.33 2.66 4.71
CA CYS A 22 -2.83 3.31 3.50
C CYS A 22 -2.31 2.66 2.21
N VAL A 23 -1.07 2.16 2.18
CA VAL A 23 -0.56 1.34 1.06
C VAL A 23 -1.43 0.09 0.89
N TYR A 24 -1.63 -0.65 1.99
CA TYR A 24 -2.49 -1.84 2.03
C TYR A 24 -3.91 -1.56 1.50
N VAL A 25 -4.60 -0.56 2.06
CA VAL A 25 -5.99 -0.25 1.68
C VAL A 25 -6.06 0.25 0.24
N GLY A 26 -5.08 1.05 -0.19
CA GLY A 26 -5.06 1.62 -1.54
C GLY A 26 -4.83 0.58 -2.61
N LEU A 27 -3.90 -0.35 -2.38
CA LEU A 27 -3.65 -1.42 -3.34
C LEU A 27 -4.81 -2.41 -3.41
N LEU A 28 -5.46 -2.73 -2.29
CA LEU A 28 -6.70 -3.52 -2.28
C LEU A 28 -7.81 -2.83 -3.10
N TYR A 29 -8.01 -1.52 -2.89
CA TYR A 29 -8.99 -0.75 -3.66
C TYR A 29 -8.76 -0.85 -5.17
N VAL A 30 -7.51 -0.72 -5.62
CA VAL A 30 -7.18 -0.82 -7.05
C VAL A 30 -7.37 -2.24 -7.56
N ARG A 31 -6.93 -3.25 -6.81
CA ARG A 31 -7.12 -4.67 -7.15
C ARG A 31 -8.59 -5.00 -7.34
N ASP A 32 -9.47 -4.53 -6.46
CA ASP A 32 -10.91 -4.79 -6.55
C ASP A 32 -11.54 -4.13 -7.79
N ARG A 33 -11.02 -2.99 -8.24
CA ARG A 33 -11.48 -2.31 -9.46
C ARG A 33 -10.96 -2.94 -10.74
N LEU A 34 -9.71 -3.41 -10.73
CA LEU A 34 -9.08 -4.09 -11.87
C LEU A 34 -9.68 -5.49 -12.05
N GLY A 35 -10.02 -6.16 -10.94
CA GLY A 35 -10.52 -7.52 -10.91
C GLY A 35 -9.38 -8.55 -10.81
N ALA A 36 -9.54 -9.54 -9.93
CA ALA A 36 -8.52 -10.55 -9.65
C ALA A 36 -8.03 -11.32 -10.90
N ALA A 37 -8.88 -11.49 -11.91
CA ALA A 37 -8.53 -12.21 -13.14
C ALA A 37 -7.41 -11.53 -13.96
N GLU A 38 -7.14 -10.24 -13.75
CA GLU A 38 -6.10 -9.50 -14.48
C GLU A 38 -4.71 -9.56 -13.83
N LEU A 39 -4.59 -10.19 -12.65
CA LEU A 39 -3.35 -10.25 -11.88
C LEU A 39 -2.73 -11.65 -11.86
N PRO A 40 -1.39 -11.76 -11.76
CA PRO A 40 -0.72 -13.02 -11.51
C PRO A 40 -1.24 -13.72 -10.25
N ARG A 41 -1.12 -15.05 -10.21
CA ARG A 41 -1.61 -15.86 -9.09
C ARG A 41 -0.99 -15.47 -7.76
N ASN A 42 0.32 -15.18 -7.73
CA ASN A 42 1.00 -14.87 -6.47
C ASN A 42 0.59 -13.48 -5.95
N VAL A 43 0.39 -12.52 -6.85
CA VAL A 43 -0.14 -11.19 -6.51
C VAL A 43 -1.56 -11.32 -5.94
N ASN A 44 -2.44 -12.12 -6.56
CA ASN A 44 -3.76 -12.39 -5.97
C ASN A 44 -3.68 -13.05 -4.60
N ARG A 45 -2.78 -14.03 -4.43
CA ARG A 45 -2.56 -14.70 -3.14
C ARG A 45 -2.11 -13.72 -2.05
N LEU A 46 -1.26 -12.75 -2.38
CA LEU A 46 -0.85 -11.68 -1.47
C LEU A 46 -2.08 -10.90 -0.97
N PHE A 47 -2.92 -10.45 -1.88
CA PHE A 47 -4.14 -9.70 -1.54
C PHE A 47 -5.16 -10.54 -0.77
N ASP A 48 -5.36 -11.80 -1.14
CA ASP A 48 -6.26 -12.70 -0.42
C ASP A 48 -5.75 -12.93 1.03
N ARG A 49 -4.43 -13.03 1.22
CA ARG A 49 -3.82 -13.13 2.55
C ARG A 49 -4.08 -11.87 3.36
N TRP A 50 -3.80 -10.71 2.77
CA TRP A 50 -4.07 -9.41 3.34
C TRP A 50 -5.54 -9.23 3.77
N GLU A 51 -6.49 -9.68 2.97
CA GLU A 51 -7.92 -9.61 3.30
C GLU A 51 -8.30 -10.58 4.43
N SER A 52 -7.79 -11.81 4.41
CA SER A 52 -8.08 -12.83 5.43
C SER A 52 -7.44 -12.53 6.79
N GLU A 53 -6.29 -11.87 6.79
CA GLU A 53 -5.57 -11.45 7.99
C GLU A 53 -5.87 -10.01 8.40
N ARG A 54 -6.83 -9.31 7.76
CA ARG A 54 -7.15 -7.90 8.00
C ARG A 54 -7.33 -7.56 9.49
N ASN A 55 -7.93 -8.46 10.26
CA ASN A 55 -8.14 -8.28 11.70
C ASN A 55 -6.91 -8.60 12.55
N GLY A 56 -5.93 -9.36 12.04
CA GLY A 56 -4.67 -9.73 12.68
C GLY A 56 -3.51 -8.78 12.36
N LEU A 57 -3.43 -8.33 11.10
CA LEU A 57 -2.33 -7.52 10.55
C LEU A 57 -2.13 -6.17 11.27
N PHE A 58 -3.20 -5.62 11.88
CA PHE A 58 -3.21 -4.30 12.51
C PHE A 58 -3.43 -4.34 14.03
N GLN A 59 -3.29 -5.50 14.69
CA GLN A 59 -3.60 -5.64 16.12
C GLN A 59 -2.58 -4.96 17.04
N ALA A 60 -1.31 -4.91 16.65
CA ALA A 60 -0.23 -4.36 17.45
C ALA A 60 0.52 -3.24 16.70
N PRO A 61 0.75 -2.07 17.33
CA PRO A 61 1.55 -1.01 16.73
C PRO A 61 2.97 -1.48 16.42
N GLY A 62 3.49 -1.12 15.24
CA GLY A 62 4.84 -1.48 14.79
C GLY A 62 5.05 -2.94 14.38
N CYS A 63 3.96 -3.71 14.21
CA CYS A 63 4.02 -5.12 13.82
C CYS A 63 3.29 -5.41 12.50
N ILE A 64 3.09 -4.40 11.64
CA ILE A 64 2.45 -4.59 10.34
C ILE A 64 3.50 -5.11 9.36
N ASP A 65 3.37 -6.36 8.95
CA ASP A 65 4.16 -6.96 7.88
C ASP A 65 3.28 -7.14 6.64
N LEU A 66 3.82 -6.81 5.47
CA LEU A 66 3.13 -6.99 4.19
C LEU A 66 3.54 -8.28 3.47
N GLU A 67 4.58 -8.98 3.96
CA GLU A 67 5.03 -10.30 3.47
C GLU A 67 5.22 -10.35 1.95
N LEU A 68 5.84 -9.30 1.40
CA LEU A 68 6.03 -9.16 -0.04
C LEU A 68 6.93 -10.26 -0.60
N ASP A 69 7.97 -10.66 0.13
CA ASP A 69 8.93 -11.69 -0.31
C ASP A 69 8.31 -13.09 -0.45
N ASP A 70 7.25 -13.38 0.32
CA ASP A 70 6.53 -14.66 0.22
C ASP A 70 5.74 -14.79 -1.08
N CYS A 71 5.37 -13.67 -1.71
CA CYS A 71 4.45 -13.63 -2.83
C CYS A 71 5.04 -13.02 -4.10
N LEU A 72 5.88 -11.99 -4.02
CA LEU A 72 6.44 -11.31 -5.19
C LEU A 72 7.77 -11.96 -5.60
N GLN A 73 7.70 -13.20 -6.08
CA GLN A 73 8.88 -14.03 -6.35
C GLN A 73 9.45 -13.80 -7.75
N ASP A 74 8.57 -13.60 -8.74
CA ASP A 74 8.97 -13.44 -10.13
C ASP A 74 8.94 -11.97 -10.56
N PRO A 75 9.74 -11.57 -11.57
CA PRO A 75 9.69 -10.21 -12.12
C PRO A 75 8.28 -9.80 -12.59
N GLU A 76 7.48 -10.75 -13.05
CA GLU A 76 6.09 -10.51 -13.47
C GLU A 76 5.18 -10.10 -12.30
N ASP A 77 5.39 -10.67 -11.10
CA ASP A 77 4.65 -10.32 -9.90
C ASP A 77 4.97 -8.88 -9.48
N VAL A 78 6.25 -8.51 -9.51
CA VAL A 78 6.71 -7.15 -9.21
C VAL A 78 6.14 -6.15 -10.21
N VAL A 79 6.16 -6.46 -11.51
CA VAL A 79 5.58 -5.60 -12.56
C VAL A 79 4.07 -5.44 -12.37
N ALA A 80 3.34 -6.50 -12.03
CA ALA A 80 1.91 -6.42 -11.76
C ALA A 80 1.61 -5.58 -10.50
N CYS A 81 2.39 -5.73 -9.44
CA CYS A 81 2.27 -4.89 -8.24
C CYS A 81 2.54 -3.41 -8.56
N LEU A 82 3.60 -3.12 -9.34
CA LEU A 82 3.92 -1.76 -9.79
C LEU A 82 2.80 -1.14 -10.64
N LYS A 83 2.12 -1.91 -11.49
CA LYS A 83 0.94 -1.43 -12.23
C LYS A 83 -0.20 -1.02 -11.30
N LEU A 84 -0.42 -1.75 -10.20
CA LEU A 84 -1.42 -1.37 -9.19
C LEU A 84 -1.01 -0.08 -8.47
N VAL A 85 0.29 0.09 -8.18
CA VAL A 85 0.83 1.34 -7.64
C VAL A 85 0.61 2.50 -8.62
N ASP A 86 0.89 2.33 -9.91
CA ASP A 86 0.64 3.33 -10.96
C ASP A 86 -0.83 3.75 -11.02
N GLN A 87 -1.75 2.78 -11.03
CA GLN A 87 -3.19 3.03 -11.06
C GLN A 87 -3.65 3.76 -9.80
N LEU A 88 -3.15 3.37 -8.62
CA LEU A 88 -3.46 4.06 -7.37
C LEU A 88 -2.96 5.51 -7.40
N GLU A 89 -1.77 5.74 -7.93
CA GLU A 89 -1.20 7.07 -8.09
C GLU A 89 -2.08 7.95 -9.00
N VAL A 90 -2.53 7.41 -10.14
CA VAL A 90 -3.45 8.10 -11.06
C VAL A 90 -4.76 8.43 -10.34
N HIS A 91 -5.34 7.49 -9.59
CA HIS A 91 -6.55 7.74 -8.82
C HIS A 91 -6.37 8.84 -7.78
N LEU A 92 -5.26 8.81 -7.03
CA LEU A 92 -4.94 9.81 -6.02
C LEU A 92 -4.77 11.21 -6.64
N ARG A 93 -4.01 11.33 -7.73
CA ARG A 93 -3.84 12.60 -8.46
C ARG A 93 -5.16 13.13 -9.03
N GLY A 94 -6.06 12.23 -9.43
CA GLY A 94 -7.39 12.54 -9.94
C GLY A 94 -8.43 12.88 -8.86
N LEU A 95 -8.08 12.80 -7.57
CA LEU A 95 -9.01 13.13 -6.50
C LEU A 95 -9.40 14.61 -6.55
N SER A 96 -10.69 14.85 -6.79
CA SER A 96 -11.33 16.16 -6.62
C SER A 96 -12.30 16.11 -5.45
N LEU A 97 -12.65 17.27 -4.90
CA LEU A 97 -13.63 17.34 -3.81
C LEU A 97 -15.06 17.15 -4.37
N PRO A 98 -15.90 16.32 -3.74
CA PRO A 98 -15.65 15.55 -2.52
C PRO A 98 -14.87 14.24 -2.78
N VAL A 99 -13.97 13.90 -1.85
CA VAL A 99 -13.16 12.67 -1.90
C VAL A 99 -14.09 11.44 -1.79
N PRO A 100 -14.01 10.44 -2.71
CA PRO A 100 -14.82 9.22 -2.66
C PRO A 100 -14.62 8.42 -1.36
N GLY A 101 -15.67 7.73 -0.90
CA GLY A 101 -15.75 7.11 0.44
C GLY A 101 -14.55 6.25 0.87
N VAL A 102 -13.94 5.46 -0.02
CA VAL A 102 -12.75 4.64 0.32
C VAL A 102 -11.55 5.49 0.74
N PHE A 103 -11.40 6.67 0.13
CA PHE A 103 -10.36 7.63 0.49
C PHE A 103 -10.78 8.52 1.67
N ALA A 104 -12.06 8.54 2.03
CA ALA A 104 -12.54 9.12 3.29
C ALA A 104 -12.17 8.21 4.48
N ASP A 105 -12.27 6.89 4.35
CA ASP A 105 -11.75 5.95 5.36
C ASP A 105 -10.23 6.08 5.49
N MET A 106 -9.49 6.26 4.38
CA MET A 106 -8.07 6.59 4.45
C MET A 106 -7.81 7.94 5.13
N LYS A 107 -8.67 8.94 4.92
CA LYS A 107 -8.58 10.23 5.60
C LYS A 107 -8.72 10.04 7.12
N GLU A 108 -9.65 9.22 7.59
CA GLU A 108 -9.78 8.88 9.02
C GLU A 108 -8.53 8.15 9.56
N LEU A 109 -7.87 7.32 8.74
CA LEU A 109 -6.62 6.63 9.09
C LEU A 109 -5.39 7.57 9.13
N LEU A 110 -5.41 8.63 8.32
CA LEU A 110 -4.38 9.67 8.29
C LEU A 110 -4.61 10.75 9.36
N GLU A 111 -5.84 10.93 9.84
CA GLU A 111 -6.23 11.90 10.87
C GLU A 111 -5.71 11.57 12.28
N PHE A 112 -5.11 10.39 12.50
CA PHE A 112 -4.43 10.08 13.75
C PHE A 112 -3.09 10.84 13.88
N ARG A 113 -3.21 12.12 14.27
CA ARG A 113 -2.17 13.07 14.71
C ARG A 113 -1.39 13.84 13.63
N GLU A 114 -2.07 14.58 12.77
CA GLU A 114 -1.63 15.95 12.44
C GLU A 114 -2.84 16.88 12.47
N ILE A 115 -2.81 17.86 13.38
CA ILE A 115 -3.79 18.94 13.48
C ILE A 115 -3.56 19.87 12.28
N VAL A 116 -4.02 19.47 11.10
CA VAL A 116 -4.02 20.33 9.91
C VAL A 116 -5.35 20.13 9.19
N PRO A 117 -6.27 21.10 9.25
CA PRO A 117 -7.46 21.03 8.41
C PRO A 117 -6.97 21.11 6.97
N PHE A 118 -7.23 20.08 6.16
CA PHE A 118 -6.84 19.98 4.74
C PHE A 118 -5.37 19.66 4.44
N VAL A 119 -4.87 18.51 4.89
CA VAL A 119 -3.90 17.81 4.05
C VAL A 119 -4.68 16.98 3.04
N GLU A 120 -4.66 17.41 1.77
CA GLU A 120 -5.18 16.61 0.66
C GLU A 120 -4.53 15.21 0.74
N PRO A 121 -5.30 14.11 0.73
CA PRO A 121 -4.75 12.74 0.83
C PRO A 121 -3.58 12.50 -0.12
N GLN A 122 -3.59 13.15 -1.28
CA GLN A 122 -2.52 13.15 -2.28
C GLN A 122 -1.16 13.57 -1.71
N LYS A 123 -1.10 14.62 -0.88
CA LYS A 123 0.16 15.16 -0.33
C LYS A 123 0.86 14.22 0.64
N ILE A 124 0.11 13.29 1.25
CA ILE A 124 0.65 12.27 2.15
C ILE A 124 0.90 10.97 1.38
N MET A 125 -0.05 10.56 0.54
CA MET A 125 -0.03 9.26 -0.12
C MET A 125 0.95 9.18 -1.27
N LEU A 126 1.06 10.23 -2.10
CA LEU A 126 1.95 10.18 -3.27
C LEU A 126 3.42 9.96 -2.87
N PRO A 127 3.99 10.67 -1.87
CA PRO A 127 5.36 10.38 -1.41
C PRO A 127 5.53 8.98 -0.82
N VAL A 128 4.47 8.42 -0.20
CA VAL A 128 4.51 7.06 0.35
C VAL A 128 4.53 6.02 -0.76
N LEU A 129 3.73 6.21 -1.82
CA LEU A 129 3.74 5.33 -2.99
C LEU A 129 5.05 5.41 -3.78
N GLU A 130 5.67 6.59 -3.85
CA GLU A 130 6.99 6.75 -4.44
C GLU A 130 8.04 5.93 -3.69
N GLN A 131 8.09 6.03 -2.35
CA GLN A 131 9.00 5.21 -1.53
C GLN A 131 8.73 3.71 -1.66
N PHE A 132 7.45 3.30 -1.72
CA PHE A 132 7.07 1.90 -1.92
C PHE A 132 7.46 1.39 -3.32
N ARG A 133 7.30 2.22 -4.35
CA ARG A 133 7.76 1.92 -5.71
C ARG A 133 9.28 1.73 -5.75
N GLU A 134 10.02 2.64 -5.12
CA GLU A 134 11.48 2.55 -5.02
C GLU A 134 11.90 1.23 -4.37
N LEU A 135 11.24 0.84 -3.26
CA LEU A 135 11.48 -0.45 -2.61
C LEU A 135 11.32 -1.62 -3.59
N LEU A 136 10.23 -1.67 -4.37
CA LEU A 136 9.96 -2.74 -5.34
C LEU A 136 10.91 -2.76 -6.54
N GLN A 137 11.47 -1.61 -6.92
CA GLN A 137 12.34 -1.46 -8.09
C GLN A 137 13.82 -1.64 -7.77
N GLN A 138 14.21 -1.51 -6.50
CA GLN A 138 15.58 -1.75 -6.06
C GLN A 138 15.94 -3.21 -6.33
N ARG A 139 16.89 -3.42 -7.24
CA ARG A 139 17.48 -4.74 -7.42
C ARG A 139 18.40 -5.01 -6.22
N PRO A 140 18.36 -6.21 -5.62
CA PRO A 140 19.41 -6.60 -4.69
C PRO A 140 20.74 -6.44 -5.42
N ASN A 141 21.64 -5.65 -4.84
CA ASN A 141 23.01 -5.52 -5.34
C ASN A 141 23.62 -6.93 -5.35
N LEU A 142 23.77 -7.50 -6.56
CA LEU A 142 24.57 -8.70 -6.81
C LEU A 142 26.03 -8.45 -6.46
#